data_AF-A0A5D2SDC0-F1
#
_entry.id   AF-A0A5D2SDC0-F1
#
_cell.length_a   1.000
_cell.length_b   1.000
_cell.length_c   1.000
_cell.angle_alpha   90.00
_cell.angle_beta   90.00
_cell.angle_gamma   90.00
#
_symmetry.space_group_name_H-M   'P 1'
#
loop_
_entity.id
_entity.type
_entity.pdbx_description
1 polymer ?
#
loop_
_entity_poly.entity_id
_entity_poly.type
_entity_poly.pdbx_seq_one_letter_code
_entity_poly.pdbx_strand_id
1 'polypeptide(L)'
;IPDRHRGRDHDGLSGWLRNLRWLLWIYLAVILILILLGLGFSGFSYAVSRKGTAESLPGKGHKEYKLEKYSIVIQKAINETQNWNDIKSCIVDSKICSSYENKYHNDIIQMFFKERLNPIQSGCCKLPDECAFTYRGLTNWTKESGVFDNPDCKTWENDPKVLCFNCKSCKAGVADNLKQSLKKKATVNIVFLLLLTIVFCVCICAF
;
A
#
# COMPACT_ATOMS: atom_id res chain seq x y z
N ILE A 1 61.41 -56.71 3.94
CA ILE A 1 60.49 -56.56 2.78
C ILE A 1 59.12 -56.23 3.38
N PRO A 2 58.49 -55.11 3.00
CA PRO A 2 58.05 -54.10 3.96
C PRO A 2 56.52 -53.96 4.14
N ASP A 3 56.22 -53.06 5.08
CA ASP A 3 54.98 -52.75 5.80
C ASP A 3 53.71 -52.42 5.01
N ARG A 4 52.58 -52.84 5.61
CA ARG A 4 51.23 -52.31 5.36
C ARG A 4 50.87 -51.38 6.53
N HIS A 5 50.73 -50.09 6.28
CA HIS A 5 49.61 -49.23 6.70
C HIS A 5 49.97 -47.73 6.62
N ARG A 6 49.03 -46.99 6.03
CA ARG A 6 48.76 -45.55 6.22
C ARG A 6 49.51 -44.56 5.31
N GLY A 7 49.00 -44.44 4.10
CA GLY A 7 48.97 -43.21 3.31
C GLY A 7 47.98 -43.43 2.17
N ARG A 8 47.06 -42.54 1.79
CA ARG A 8 46.77 -41.15 2.14
C ARG A 8 45.63 -40.82 1.18
N ASP A 9 44.38 -40.96 1.61
CA ASP A 9 43.22 -40.61 0.80
C ASP A 9 43.08 -39.07 0.77
N HIS A 10 43.88 -38.38 -0.05
CA HIS A 10 43.82 -36.91 -0.19
C HIS A 10 43.17 -36.41 -1.48
N ASP A 11 42.81 -37.31 -2.39
CA ASP A 11 42.38 -36.89 -3.74
C ASP A 11 40.85 -36.90 -3.92
N GLY A 12 40.10 -37.55 -3.02
CA GLY A 12 38.62 -37.52 -3.02
C GLY A 12 38.01 -36.34 -2.25
N LEU A 13 38.65 -35.91 -1.15
CA LEU A 13 38.14 -34.85 -0.27
C LEU A 13 38.30 -33.46 -0.92
N SER A 14 39.37 -33.28 -1.70
CA SER A 14 39.75 -32.03 -2.36
C SER A 14 38.83 -31.65 -3.52
N GLY A 15 38.27 -32.62 -4.24
CA GLY A 15 37.24 -32.38 -5.28
C GLY A 15 35.88 -31.97 -4.69
N TRP A 16 35.45 -32.60 -3.59
CA TRP A 16 34.18 -32.31 -2.93
C TRP A 16 34.18 -30.95 -2.22
N LEU A 17 35.28 -30.61 -1.52
CA LEU A 17 35.48 -29.29 -0.89
C LEU A 17 35.50 -28.14 -1.92
N ARG A 18 35.98 -28.39 -3.14
CA ARG A 18 36.03 -27.38 -4.21
C ARG A 18 34.64 -27.08 -4.79
N ASN A 19 33.78 -28.09 -4.91
CA ASN A 19 32.38 -27.92 -5.34
C ASN A 19 31.54 -27.21 -4.28
N LEU A 20 31.73 -27.54 -2.99
CA LEU A 20 31.10 -26.86 -1.85
C LEU A 20 31.46 -25.38 -1.81
N ARG A 21 32.73 -25.05 -2.06
CA ARG A 21 33.20 -23.67 -2.14
C ARG A 21 32.54 -22.89 -3.28
N TRP A 22 32.42 -23.47 -4.48
CA TRP A 22 31.75 -22.80 -5.60
C TRP A 22 30.24 -22.58 -5.35
N LEU A 23 29.56 -23.57 -4.76
CA LEU A 23 28.16 -23.43 -4.35
C LEU A 23 27.96 -22.31 -3.32
N LEU A 24 28.90 -22.14 -2.37
CA LEU A 24 28.81 -21.04 -1.41
C LEU A 24 29.02 -19.66 -2.05
N TRP A 25 29.95 -19.53 -3.00
CA TRP A 25 30.12 -18.27 -3.74
C TRP A 25 28.87 -17.90 -4.53
N ILE A 26 28.21 -18.87 -5.16
CA ILE A 26 26.93 -18.65 -5.83
C ILE A 26 25.86 -18.22 -4.80
N TYR A 27 25.77 -18.90 -3.66
CA TYR A 27 24.84 -18.54 -2.59
C TYR A 27 25.06 -17.11 -2.08
N LEU A 28 26.31 -16.71 -1.84
CA LEU A 28 26.69 -15.37 -1.41
C LEU A 28 26.31 -14.32 -2.46
N ALA A 29 26.56 -14.62 -3.74
CA ALA A 29 26.18 -13.75 -4.86
C ALA A 29 24.65 -13.57 -4.94
N VAL A 30 23.87 -14.65 -4.76
CA VAL A 30 22.41 -14.58 -4.74
C VAL A 30 21.91 -13.72 -3.57
N ILE A 31 22.44 -13.89 -2.36
CA ILE A 31 22.07 -13.04 -1.21
C ILE A 31 22.40 -11.57 -1.49
N LEU A 32 23.57 -11.28 -2.05
CA LEU A 32 23.96 -9.93 -2.40
C LEU A 32 22.98 -9.30 -3.40
N ILE A 33 22.58 -10.04 -4.43
CA ILE A 33 21.58 -9.59 -5.41
C ILE A 33 20.24 -9.31 -4.71
N LEU A 34 19.78 -10.20 -3.82
CA LEU A 34 18.54 -10.00 -3.06
C LEU A 34 18.59 -8.74 -2.18
N ILE A 35 19.73 -8.47 -1.55
CA ILE A 35 19.95 -7.25 -0.76
C ILE A 35 19.85 -6.01 -1.66
N LEU A 36 20.55 -5.99 -2.80
CA LEU A 36 20.52 -4.87 -3.74
C LEU A 36 19.10 -4.61 -4.29
N LEU A 37 18.38 -5.66 -4.66
CA LEU A 37 16.98 -5.57 -5.09
C LEU A 37 16.09 -5.01 -3.99
N GLY A 38 16.23 -5.50 -2.75
CA GLY A 38 15.44 -5.00 -1.62
C GLY A 38 15.77 -3.55 -1.26
N LEU A 39 17.03 -3.12 -1.38
CA LEU A 39 17.43 -1.72 -1.21
C LEU A 39 16.84 -0.83 -2.30
N GLY A 40 16.87 -1.28 -3.55
CA GLY A 40 16.22 -0.60 -4.68
C GLY A 40 14.72 -0.43 -4.48
N PHE A 41 14.02 -1.50 -4.08
CA PHE A 41 12.59 -1.44 -3.75
C PHE A 41 12.29 -0.50 -2.58
N SER A 42 13.14 -0.47 -1.55
CA SER A 42 13.00 0.45 -0.42
C SER A 42 13.16 1.91 -0.86
N GLY A 43 14.16 2.19 -1.70
CA GLY A 43 14.37 3.51 -2.30
C GLY A 43 13.19 3.97 -3.13
N PHE A 44 12.65 3.11 -3.98
CA PHE A 44 11.43 3.38 -4.77
C PHE A 44 10.22 3.64 -3.86
N SER A 45 9.98 2.78 -2.88
CA SER A 45 8.88 2.92 -1.92
C SER A 45 8.96 4.23 -1.15
N TYR A 46 10.17 4.64 -0.74
CA TYR A 46 10.41 5.92 -0.10
C TYR A 46 10.14 7.08 -1.05
N ALA A 47 10.70 7.07 -2.27
CA ALA A 47 10.48 8.13 -3.27
C ALA A 47 9.00 8.35 -3.58
N VAL A 48 8.24 7.27 -3.76
CA VAL A 48 6.79 7.30 -3.99
C VAL A 48 6.03 7.81 -2.77
N SER A 49 6.50 7.49 -1.56
CA SER A 49 5.88 7.86 -0.29
C SER A 49 6.30 9.22 0.28
N ARG A 50 7.35 9.87 -0.24
CA ARG A 50 7.80 11.20 0.26
C ARG A 50 6.73 12.27 0.06
N LYS A 51 5.99 12.21 -1.04
CA LYS A 51 4.92 13.17 -1.37
C LYS A 51 3.58 12.70 -0.79
N GLY A 52 2.79 13.62 -0.23
CA GLY A 52 1.43 13.39 0.25
C GLY A 52 1.33 13.41 1.78
N THR A 53 0.87 14.50 2.36
CA THR A 53 0.51 14.54 3.79
C THR A 53 -0.99 14.76 3.85
N ALA A 54 -1.69 13.80 4.44
CA ALA A 54 -3.08 13.95 4.81
C ALA A 54 -3.16 15.04 5.89
N GLU A 55 -3.84 16.14 5.61
CA GLU A 55 -3.99 17.26 6.53
C GLU A 55 -5.04 16.88 7.57
N SER A 56 -4.64 16.92 8.85
CA SER A 56 -5.57 16.81 9.95
C SER A 56 -6.22 18.16 10.18
N LEU A 57 -7.53 18.26 9.95
CA LEU A 57 -8.30 19.44 10.33
C LEU A 57 -8.54 19.44 11.84
N PRO A 58 -8.33 20.56 12.54
CA PRO A 58 -8.63 20.66 13.97
C PRO A 58 -10.14 20.43 14.21
N GLY A 59 -10.47 19.49 15.12
CA GLY A 59 -11.85 19.20 15.53
C GLY A 59 -12.58 18.07 14.80
N LYS A 60 -11.96 17.42 13.80
CA LYS A 60 -12.51 16.23 13.11
C LYS A 60 -11.65 14.98 13.35
N GLY A 61 -12.28 13.80 13.49
CA GLY A 61 -11.60 12.50 13.67
C GLY A 61 -10.92 11.96 12.41
N HIS A 62 -11.09 12.66 11.27
CA HIS A 62 -10.74 12.20 9.94
C HIS A 62 -9.83 13.20 9.21
N LYS A 63 -8.94 12.68 8.36
CA LYS A 63 -8.04 13.50 7.54
C LYS A 63 -8.65 13.75 6.17
N GLU A 64 -8.42 14.94 5.62
CA GLU A 64 -8.75 15.23 4.22
C GLU A 64 -7.57 14.85 3.33
N TYR A 65 -7.87 14.21 2.21
CA TYR A 65 -6.88 13.72 1.26
C TYR A 65 -7.02 14.50 -0.05
N LYS A 66 -5.99 15.28 -0.42
CA LYS A 66 -5.91 15.96 -1.72
C LYS A 66 -4.98 15.20 -2.65
N LEU A 67 -5.49 14.74 -3.81
CA LEU A 67 -4.74 13.92 -4.77
C LEU A 67 -3.47 14.64 -5.29
N GLU A 68 -3.53 15.96 -5.42
CA GLU A 68 -2.44 16.82 -5.90
C GLU A 68 -1.19 16.78 -5.01
N LYS A 69 -1.35 16.41 -3.73
CA LYS A 69 -0.23 16.31 -2.80
C LYS A 69 0.58 15.01 -2.97
N TYR A 70 0.10 14.02 -3.71
CA TYR A 70 0.77 12.72 -3.90
C TYR A 70 1.80 12.74 -5.04
N SER A 71 2.67 11.73 -5.09
CA SER A 71 3.69 11.62 -6.15
C SER A 71 3.06 11.44 -7.53
N ILE A 72 3.71 12.00 -8.58
CA ILE A 72 3.24 11.92 -9.97
C ILE A 72 3.02 10.47 -10.41
N VAL A 73 3.83 9.54 -9.89
CA VAL A 73 3.68 8.09 -10.14
C VAL A 73 2.34 7.55 -9.64
N ILE A 74 1.93 7.91 -8.42
CA ILE A 74 0.62 7.52 -7.87
C ILE A 74 -0.50 8.21 -8.64
N GLN A 75 -0.35 9.49 -8.94
CA GLN A 75 -1.35 10.25 -9.69
C GLN A 75 -1.57 9.63 -11.08
N LYS A 76 -0.49 9.26 -11.78
CA LYS A 76 -0.57 8.61 -13.10
C LYS A 76 -1.28 7.26 -13.01
N ALA A 77 -0.91 6.42 -12.05
CA ALA A 77 -1.52 5.12 -11.86
C ALA A 77 -3.04 5.19 -11.60
N ILE A 78 -3.51 6.24 -10.92
CA ILE A 78 -4.92 6.44 -10.54
C ILE A 78 -5.71 7.24 -11.60
N ASN A 79 -5.04 8.07 -12.39
CA ASN A 79 -5.68 8.83 -13.47
C ASN A 79 -5.80 8.02 -14.77
N GLU A 80 -5.01 6.95 -14.92
CA GLU A 80 -5.12 6.03 -16.04
C GLU A 80 -6.44 5.25 -15.98
N THR A 81 -7.31 5.45 -16.97
CA THR A 81 -8.71 4.99 -16.97
C THR A 81 -8.83 3.47 -16.80
N GLN A 82 -7.97 2.70 -17.46
CA GLN A 82 -7.99 1.24 -17.38
C GLN A 82 -7.65 0.75 -15.97
N ASN A 83 -6.53 1.22 -15.41
CA ASN A 83 -6.12 0.88 -14.05
C ASN A 83 -7.17 1.31 -13.02
N TRP A 84 -7.79 2.48 -13.21
CA TRP A 84 -8.84 2.96 -12.32
C TRP A 84 -10.10 2.07 -12.36
N ASN A 85 -10.49 1.58 -13.54
CA ASN A 85 -11.65 0.70 -13.67
C ASN A 85 -11.45 -0.61 -12.90
N ASP A 86 -10.25 -1.19 -12.96
CA ASP A 86 -9.92 -2.41 -12.20
C ASP A 86 -9.95 -2.16 -10.69
N ILE A 87 -9.33 -1.05 -10.25
CA ILE A 87 -9.34 -0.63 -8.84
C ILE A 87 -10.78 -0.36 -8.37
N LYS A 88 -11.57 0.32 -9.18
CA LYS A 88 -12.97 0.62 -8.90
C LYS A 88 -13.79 -0.65 -8.76
N SER A 89 -13.65 -1.61 -9.68
CA SER A 89 -14.35 -2.90 -9.59
C SER A 89 -14.04 -3.57 -8.26
N CYS A 90 -12.76 -3.62 -7.87
CA CYS A 90 -12.36 -4.19 -6.58
C CYS A 90 -13.02 -3.49 -5.39
N ILE A 91 -13.12 -2.15 -5.41
CA ILE A 91 -13.76 -1.37 -4.34
C ILE A 91 -15.27 -1.64 -4.29
N VAL A 92 -15.95 -1.65 -5.44
CA VAL A 92 -17.39 -1.94 -5.53
C VAL A 92 -17.67 -3.36 -5.03
N ASP A 93 -16.90 -4.35 -5.50
CA ASP A 93 -17.06 -5.76 -5.16
C ASP A 93 -16.74 -6.06 -3.70
N SER A 94 -15.80 -5.33 -3.10
CA SER A 94 -15.44 -5.47 -1.69
C SER A 94 -16.57 -5.06 -0.73
N LYS A 95 -17.63 -4.40 -1.22
CA LYS A 95 -18.79 -3.91 -0.44
C LYS A 95 -18.38 -3.10 0.79
N ILE A 96 -17.22 -2.43 0.75
CA ILE A 96 -16.70 -1.66 1.89
C ILE A 96 -17.69 -0.57 2.31
N CYS A 97 -18.34 0.11 1.35
CA CYS A 97 -19.34 1.13 1.67
C CYS A 97 -20.63 0.54 2.24
N SER A 98 -21.17 -0.55 1.67
CA SER A 98 -22.41 -1.19 2.17
C SER A 98 -22.22 -1.85 3.54
N SER A 99 -21.06 -2.48 3.77
CA SER A 99 -20.71 -3.07 5.08
C SER A 99 -20.58 -1.98 6.15
N TYR A 100 -19.99 -0.84 5.78
CA TYR A 100 -19.87 0.31 6.66
C TYR A 100 -21.22 0.94 6.97
N GLU A 101 -22.06 1.15 5.95
CA GLU A 101 -23.43 1.66 6.10
C GLU A 101 -24.25 0.80 7.06
N ASN A 102 -24.25 -0.53 6.87
CA ASN A 102 -24.97 -1.45 7.75
C ASN A 102 -24.44 -1.42 9.19
N LYS A 103 -23.14 -1.22 9.39
CA LYS A 103 -22.53 -1.20 10.73
C LYS A 103 -22.94 0.04 11.53
N TYR A 104 -23.11 1.18 10.88
CA TYR A 104 -23.38 2.47 11.54
C TYR A 104 -24.78 3.02 11.26
N HIS A 105 -25.67 2.21 10.67
CA HIS A 105 -27.05 2.59 10.33
C HIS A 105 -27.84 3.17 11.51
N ASN A 106 -27.51 2.79 12.75
CA ASN A 106 -28.20 3.22 13.97
C ASN A 106 -27.49 4.35 14.73
N ASP A 107 -26.33 4.83 14.27
CA ASP A 107 -25.56 5.89 14.94
C ASP A 107 -25.94 7.29 14.45
N ILE A 108 -25.82 8.28 15.33
CA ILE A 108 -26.08 9.69 15.02
C ILE A 108 -25.01 10.18 14.03
N ILE A 109 -25.40 10.87 12.96
CA ILE A 109 -24.51 11.42 11.90
C ILE A 109 -23.33 12.26 12.48
N GLN A 110 -23.52 12.89 13.63
CA GLN A 110 -22.45 13.64 14.32
C GLN A 110 -21.34 12.71 14.86
N MET A 111 -21.66 11.47 15.25
CA MET A 111 -20.69 10.42 15.58
C MET A 111 -20.02 9.85 14.32
N PHE A 112 -20.76 9.77 13.20
CA PHE A 112 -20.23 9.37 11.89
C PHE A 112 -19.04 10.24 11.42
N PHE A 113 -19.01 11.54 11.74
CA PHE A 113 -17.87 12.42 11.43
C PHE A 113 -16.70 12.36 12.43
N LYS A 114 -16.89 11.71 13.60
CA LYS A 114 -15.90 11.65 14.69
C LYS A 114 -15.14 10.33 14.76
N GLU A 115 -15.61 9.28 14.08
CA GLU A 115 -14.98 7.96 14.10
C GLU A 115 -13.59 7.95 13.44
N ARG A 116 -12.94 6.79 13.32
CA ARG A 116 -11.72 6.63 12.50
C ARG A 116 -12.02 5.82 11.25
N LEU A 117 -12.49 6.50 10.20
CA LEU A 117 -12.65 5.98 8.85
C LEU A 117 -11.29 5.68 8.23
N ASN A 118 -11.20 4.54 7.56
CA ASN A 118 -10.07 4.28 6.66
C ASN A 118 -10.13 5.25 5.47
N PRO A 119 -8.98 5.56 4.83
CA PRO A 119 -8.92 6.54 3.73
C PRO A 119 -9.93 6.31 2.60
N ILE A 120 -10.19 5.05 2.25
CA ILE A 120 -11.18 4.65 1.24
C ILE A 120 -12.61 4.91 1.73
N GLN A 121 -12.92 4.64 3.00
CA GLN A 121 -14.25 4.89 3.55
C GLN A 121 -14.54 6.39 3.61
N SER A 122 -13.58 7.21 4.06
CA SER A 122 -13.71 8.66 4.11
C SER A 122 -13.70 9.34 2.73
N GLY A 123 -13.05 8.73 1.74
CA GLY A 123 -12.91 9.33 0.40
C GLY A 123 -13.99 8.89 -0.59
N CYS A 124 -14.48 7.64 -0.51
CA CYS A 124 -15.37 7.03 -1.50
C CYS A 124 -16.80 6.84 -1.00
N CYS A 125 -16.98 6.57 0.30
CA CYS A 125 -18.29 6.27 0.88
C CYS A 125 -18.94 7.49 1.55
N LYS A 126 -18.12 8.46 1.97
CA LYS A 126 -18.58 9.70 2.61
C LYS A 126 -18.94 10.76 1.57
N LEU A 127 -20.04 11.48 1.79
CA LEU A 127 -20.39 12.68 1.01
C LEU A 127 -19.43 13.83 1.37
N PRO A 128 -18.96 14.64 0.41
CA PRO A 128 -18.12 15.81 0.71
C PRO A 128 -18.91 16.83 1.54
N ASP A 129 -18.30 17.35 2.62
CA ASP A 129 -18.95 18.28 3.57
C ASP A 129 -19.36 19.62 2.91
N GLU A 130 -18.73 19.95 1.78
CA GLU A 130 -18.95 21.18 1.00
C GLU A 130 -20.18 21.09 0.10
N CYS A 131 -20.69 19.88 -0.16
CA CYS A 131 -21.93 19.73 -0.90
C CYS A 131 -23.08 19.95 0.09
N ALA A 132 -23.69 21.13 0.08
CA ALA A 132 -24.81 21.53 0.92
C ALA A 132 -26.11 20.75 0.62
N PHE A 133 -26.05 19.41 0.63
CA PHE A 133 -27.20 18.55 0.41
C PHE A 133 -28.06 18.50 1.67
N THR A 134 -29.35 18.75 1.51
CA THR A 134 -30.34 18.59 2.59
C THR A 134 -30.49 17.11 2.92
N TYR A 135 -30.16 16.76 4.16
CA TYR A 135 -30.26 15.39 4.68
C TYR A 135 -31.74 14.94 4.71
N ARG A 136 -32.11 13.98 3.85
CA ARG A 136 -33.41 13.28 3.91
C ARG A 136 -33.28 11.80 4.30
N GLY A 137 -32.07 11.26 4.40
CA GLY A 137 -31.75 9.87 4.81
C GLY A 137 -30.30 9.49 4.49
N LEU A 138 -29.82 8.31 4.93
CA LEU A 138 -28.40 7.90 4.80
C LEU A 138 -27.91 7.75 3.34
N THR A 139 -28.78 7.34 2.41
CA THR A 139 -28.47 7.12 0.98
C THR A 139 -29.40 7.87 0.03
N ASN A 140 -30.23 8.77 0.55
CA ASN A 140 -31.14 9.58 -0.26
C ASN A 140 -30.88 11.06 0.03
N TRP A 141 -29.94 11.60 -0.72
CA TRP A 141 -29.61 13.01 -0.69
C TRP A 141 -30.33 13.70 -1.83
N THR A 142 -31.12 14.72 -1.53
CA THR A 142 -31.71 15.58 -2.55
C THR A 142 -30.63 16.48 -3.10
N LYS A 143 -30.31 16.33 -4.39
CA LYS A 143 -29.38 17.22 -5.09
C LYS A 143 -30.02 18.61 -5.15
N GLU A 144 -29.55 19.54 -4.34
CA GLU A 144 -29.97 20.93 -4.48
C GLU A 144 -29.33 21.50 -5.75
N SER A 145 -30.14 22.19 -6.55
CA SER A 145 -29.69 22.86 -7.77
C SER A 145 -28.84 24.08 -7.40
N GLY A 146 -27.55 23.86 -7.14
CA GLY A 146 -26.58 24.89 -6.80
C GLY A 146 -25.33 24.87 -7.68
N VAL A 147 -24.65 26.00 -7.78
CA VAL A 147 -23.29 26.08 -8.32
C VAL A 147 -22.35 25.58 -7.22
N PHE A 148 -21.89 24.35 -7.33
CA PHE A 148 -20.91 23.78 -6.41
C PHE A 148 -19.49 24.08 -6.90
N ASP A 149 -18.67 24.69 -6.03
CA ASP A 149 -17.24 24.92 -6.30
C ASP A 149 -16.45 23.60 -6.34
N ASN A 150 -16.90 22.58 -5.62
CA ASN A 150 -16.28 21.27 -5.61
C ASN A 150 -16.81 20.40 -6.77
N PRO A 151 -15.94 19.95 -7.70
CA PRO A 151 -16.36 19.10 -8.82
C PRO A 151 -16.90 17.73 -8.35
N ASP A 152 -16.52 17.25 -7.16
CA ASP A 152 -16.98 15.97 -6.63
C ASP A 152 -18.50 15.98 -6.35
N CYS A 153 -19.10 17.16 -6.06
CA CYS A 153 -20.55 17.30 -5.87
C CYS A 153 -21.35 17.07 -7.16
N LYS A 154 -20.72 17.22 -8.34
CA LYS A 154 -21.37 16.97 -9.64
C LYS A 154 -21.33 15.49 -10.02
N THR A 155 -20.27 14.79 -9.64
CA THR A 155 -19.98 13.39 -10.01
C THR A 155 -20.59 12.37 -9.06
N TRP A 156 -20.99 12.78 -7.86
CA TRP A 156 -21.59 11.90 -6.88
C TRP A 156 -23.06 11.53 -7.22
N GLU A 157 -23.45 10.27 -6.98
CA GLU A 157 -24.80 9.74 -7.19
C GLU A 157 -25.28 8.86 -6.00
N ASN A 158 -26.61 8.78 -5.79
CA ASN A 158 -27.24 7.95 -4.74
C ASN A 158 -27.18 6.43 -5.05
N ASP A 159 -26.80 6.02 -6.26
CA ASP A 159 -26.68 4.59 -6.59
C ASP A 159 -25.49 3.98 -5.82
N PRO A 160 -25.70 2.92 -5.00
CA PRO A 160 -24.64 2.24 -4.26
C PRO A 160 -23.52 1.67 -5.16
N LYS A 161 -23.75 1.53 -6.46
CA LYS A 161 -22.76 1.09 -7.47
C LYS A 161 -21.96 2.23 -8.08
N VAL A 162 -22.40 3.49 -7.93
CA VAL A 162 -21.77 4.67 -8.54
C VAL A 162 -21.13 5.57 -7.47
N LEU A 163 -21.86 5.88 -6.38
CA LEU A 163 -21.42 6.68 -5.22
C LEU A 163 -20.43 7.80 -5.60
N CYS A 164 -19.38 8.03 -4.81
CA CYS A 164 -18.26 8.90 -5.16
C CYS A 164 -17.09 8.14 -5.79
N PHE A 165 -17.33 6.98 -6.43
CA PHE A 165 -16.24 6.14 -6.95
C PHE A 165 -15.47 6.78 -8.11
N ASN A 166 -15.90 7.92 -8.66
CA ASN A 166 -15.16 8.68 -9.66
C ASN A 166 -14.66 10.04 -9.15
N CYS A 167 -14.93 10.37 -7.90
CA CYS A 167 -14.55 11.64 -7.29
C CYS A 167 -13.03 11.73 -7.04
N LYS A 168 -12.51 12.96 -7.04
CA LYS A 168 -11.11 13.24 -6.66
C LYS A 168 -10.85 12.84 -5.20
N SER A 169 -11.84 13.00 -4.32
CA SER A 169 -11.77 12.56 -2.93
C SER A 169 -11.58 11.04 -2.79
N CYS A 170 -12.27 10.23 -3.59
CA CYS A 170 -12.11 8.78 -3.58
C CYS A 170 -10.75 8.35 -4.12
N LYS A 171 -10.32 8.94 -5.25
CA LYS A 171 -8.98 8.75 -5.81
C LYS A 171 -7.87 9.11 -4.80
N ALA A 172 -8.06 10.18 -4.04
CA ALA A 172 -7.12 10.58 -3.00
C ALA A 172 -7.11 9.62 -1.80
N GLY A 173 -8.27 9.07 -1.41
CA GLY A 173 -8.36 8.02 -0.39
C GLY A 173 -7.65 6.73 -0.82
N VAL A 174 -7.79 6.33 -2.08
CA VAL A 174 -7.05 5.19 -2.67
C VAL A 174 -5.55 5.46 -2.71
N ALA A 175 -5.14 6.68 -3.08
CA ALA A 175 -3.74 7.09 -3.08
C ALA A 175 -3.10 6.97 -1.69
N ASP A 176 -3.80 7.40 -0.64
CA ASP A 176 -3.31 7.24 0.74
C ASP A 176 -3.25 5.78 1.17
N ASN A 177 -4.28 4.98 0.85
CA ASN A 177 -4.29 3.56 1.17
C ASN A 177 -3.12 2.82 0.48
N LEU A 178 -2.85 3.13 -0.79
CA LEU A 178 -1.70 2.59 -1.52
C LEU A 178 -0.39 3.00 -0.84
N LYS A 179 -0.24 4.27 -0.47
CA LYS A 179 0.92 4.76 0.28
C LYS A 179 1.12 4.04 1.61
N GLN A 180 0.06 3.84 2.39
CA GLN A 180 0.13 3.09 3.64
C GLN A 180 0.54 1.63 3.40
N SER A 181 0.00 1.00 2.35
CA SER A 181 0.39 -0.37 1.98
C SER A 181 1.86 -0.47 1.57
N LEU A 182 2.37 0.51 0.82
CA LEU A 182 3.78 0.60 0.43
C LEU A 182 4.69 0.78 1.65
N LYS A 183 4.29 1.63 2.62
CA LYS A 183 5.01 1.78 3.88
C LYS A 183 5.06 0.46 4.67
N LYS A 184 3.93 -0.23 4.81
CA LYS A 184 3.89 -1.54 5.51
C LYS A 184 4.81 -2.56 4.84
N LYS A 185 4.75 -2.68 3.50
CA LYS A 185 5.63 -3.58 2.73
C LYS A 185 7.11 -3.19 2.87
N ALA A 186 7.42 -1.89 2.83
CA ALA A 186 8.78 -1.39 3.04
C ALA A 186 9.30 -1.72 4.44
N THR A 187 8.48 -1.59 5.49
CA THR A 187 8.87 -1.97 6.86
C THR A 187 9.22 -3.45 6.96
N VAL A 188 8.37 -4.34 6.42
CA VAL A 188 8.65 -5.79 6.40
C VAL A 188 9.92 -6.09 5.60
N ASN A 189 10.12 -5.42 4.46
CA ASN A 189 11.31 -5.57 3.63
C ASN A 189 12.60 -5.16 4.36
N ILE A 190 12.57 -4.08 5.16
CA ILE A 190 13.73 -3.65 5.97
C ILE A 190 14.14 -4.73 6.97
N VAL A 191 13.17 -5.34 7.66
CA VAL A 191 13.46 -6.43 8.61
C VAL A 191 14.09 -7.63 7.89
N PHE A 192 13.56 -7.99 6.72
CA PHE A 192 14.13 -9.06 5.90
C PHE A 192 15.56 -8.77 5.43
N LEU A 193 15.83 -7.53 5.00
CA LEU A 193 17.17 -7.09 4.61
C LEU A 193 18.20 -7.16 5.74
N LEU A 194 17.80 -6.81 6.97
CA LEU A 194 18.65 -6.93 8.15
C LEU A 194 19.03 -8.40 8.40
N LEU A 195 18.06 -9.32 8.32
CA LEU A 195 18.32 -10.76 8.46
C LEU A 195 19.26 -11.27 7.37
N LEU A 196 19.02 -10.90 6.10
CA LEU A 196 19.90 -11.28 4.99
C LEU A 196 21.32 -10.74 5.17
N THR A 197 21.46 -9.53 5.69
CA THR A 197 22.78 -8.91 5.93
C THR A 197 23.52 -9.64 7.05
N ILE A 198 22.85 -10.04 8.13
CA ILE A 198 23.47 -10.83 9.21
C ILE A 198 23.97 -12.17 8.65
N VAL A 199 23.12 -12.88 7.90
CA VAL A 199 23.49 -14.16 7.26
C VAL A 199 24.68 -13.96 6.33
N PHE A 200 24.66 -12.91 5.50
CA PHE A 200 25.76 -12.56 4.61
C PHE A 200 27.08 -12.34 5.38
N CYS A 201 27.06 -11.58 6.48
CA CYS A 201 28.23 -11.35 7.33
C CYS A 201 28.76 -12.66 7.94
N VAL A 202 27.88 -13.50 8.50
CA VAL A 202 28.28 -14.80 9.09
C VAL A 202 28.88 -15.72 8.03
N CYS A 203 28.27 -15.81 6.85
CA CYS A 203 28.77 -16.62 5.75
C CYS A 203 30.15 -16.15 5.24
N ILE A 204 30.40 -14.84 5.24
CA ILE A 204 31.72 -14.30 4.90
C ILE A 204 32.74 -14.59 6.00
N CYS A 205 32.37 -14.42 7.28
CA CYS A 205 33.29 -14.65 8.41
C CYS A 205 33.60 -16.13 8.66
N ALA A 206 32.75 -17.05 8.20
CA ALA A 206 32.98 -18.49 8.28
C ALA A 206 33.99 -19.00 7.23
N PHE A 207 34.42 -18.13 6.31
CA PHE A 207 35.36 -18.42 5.22
C PHE A 207 36.71 -17.74 5.45
#